data_AF-A0A7Y2XZC4-F1
#
_entry.id   AF-A0A7Y2XZC4-F1
#
_cell.length_a   1.000
_cell.length_b   1.000
_cell.length_c   1.000
_cell.angle_alpha   90.00
_cell.angle_beta   90.00
_cell.angle_gamma   90.00
#
_symmetry.space_group_name_H-M   'P 1'
#
loop_
_entity.id
_entity.type
_entity.pdbx_description
1 polymer ?
#
loop_
_entity_poly.entity_id
_entity_poly.type
_entity_poly.pdbx_seq_one_letter_code
_entity_poly.pdbx_strand_id
1 'polypeptide(L)'
;SDDIAYNNHDLHDGLRAELFSEEEIADLPLVAPAYAEVDRLYPDTDSYRRRHEALRRVFGMMVSDVIETSRGMLNTCGAASAADIRHLGRPVIRFSNQMWQDIRAIRAFLFKRMYRAPSVMEKRTEVTKIVEDLFPLFLENPDMLPRHWARQIEQAAQDRTTLARMVCDYIAGMTDRYAYSEHARLIG
;
A
#
# COMPACT_ATOMS: atom_id res chain seq x y z
N SER A 1 -11.29 -3.64 0.50
CA SER A 1 -10.53 -4.10 1.67
C SER A 1 -9.17 -3.44 1.71
N ASP A 2 -8.42 -3.47 0.60
CA ASP A 2 -7.08 -2.89 0.50
C ASP A 2 -7.04 -1.40 0.89
N ASP A 3 -7.94 -0.59 0.31
CA ASP A 3 -8.06 0.83 0.65
C ASP A 3 -8.29 1.09 2.15
N ILE A 4 -9.01 0.22 2.86
CA ILE A 4 -9.29 0.36 4.30
C ILE A 4 -8.04 0.01 5.09
N ALA A 5 -7.41 -1.12 4.77
CA ALA A 5 -6.22 -1.59 5.46
C ALA A 5 -5.07 -0.59 5.31
N TYR A 6 -4.77 -0.16 4.09
CA TYR A 6 -3.65 0.72 3.80
C TYR A 6 -3.72 2.06 4.54
N ASN A 7 -4.85 2.76 4.46
CA ASN A 7 -4.98 4.09 5.08
C ASN A 7 -4.89 4.01 6.61
N ASN A 8 -5.47 2.96 7.22
CA ASN A 8 -5.44 2.80 8.67
C ASN A 8 -4.04 2.39 9.16
N HIS A 9 -3.42 1.41 8.51
CA HIS A 9 -2.08 0.97 8.88
C HIS A 9 -1.04 2.09 8.72
N ASP A 10 -1.11 2.86 7.64
CA ASP A 10 -0.15 3.94 7.40
C ASP A 10 -0.29 5.11 8.37
N LEU A 11 -1.52 5.42 8.83
CA LEU A 11 -1.70 6.37 9.94
C LEU A 11 -1.05 5.85 11.23
N HIS A 12 -1.24 4.57 11.57
CA HIS A 12 -0.61 3.97 12.73
C HIS A 12 0.92 3.95 12.62
N ASP A 13 1.45 3.50 11.48
CA ASP A 13 2.88 3.34 11.26
C ASP A 13 3.58 4.70 11.15
N GLY A 14 2.93 5.69 10.54
CA GLY A 14 3.45 7.06 10.47
C GLY A 14 3.56 7.73 11.84
N LEU A 15 2.57 7.55 12.72
CA LEU A 15 2.64 8.01 14.11
C LEU A 15 3.72 7.25 14.90
N ARG A 16 3.80 5.93 14.72
CA ARG A 16 4.78 5.09 15.42
C ARG A 16 6.22 5.39 15.00
N ALA A 17 6.42 5.74 13.73
CA ALA A 17 7.70 6.14 13.17
C ALA A 17 8.00 7.64 13.36
N GLU A 18 7.14 8.37 14.10
CA GLU A 18 7.28 9.80 14.39
C GLU A 18 7.42 10.68 13.12
N LEU A 19 6.83 10.25 12.00
CA LEU A 19 6.85 11.00 10.74
C LEU A 19 5.91 12.21 10.77
N PHE A 20 4.90 12.15 11.63
CA PHE A 20 3.98 13.23 11.97
C PHE A 20 3.38 12.97 13.36
N SER A 21 2.82 14.01 13.95
CA SER A 21 2.24 14.01 15.29
C SER A 21 0.72 13.79 15.30
N GLU A 22 0.15 13.57 16.49
CA GLU A 22 -1.31 13.47 16.65
C GLU A 22 -2.00 14.81 16.35
N GLU A 23 -1.35 15.92 16.68
CA GLU A 23 -1.82 17.28 16.39
C GLU A 23 -1.96 17.51 14.88
N GLU A 24 -1.03 16.97 14.08
CA GLU A 24 -1.05 17.15 12.62
C GLU A 24 -2.16 16.36 11.92
N ILE A 25 -2.64 15.27 12.52
CA ILE A 25 -3.75 14.47 11.97
C ILE A 25 -5.09 14.83 12.59
N ALA A 26 -5.12 15.65 13.64
CA ALA A 26 -6.31 15.94 14.43
C ALA A 26 -7.46 16.52 13.60
N ASP A 27 -7.13 17.30 12.56
CA ASP A 27 -8.11 17.94 11.67
C ASP A 27 -8.43 17.13 10.41
N LEU A 28 -7.79 15.98 10.20
CA LEU A 28 -8.08 15.14 9.04
C LEU A 28 -9.52 14.63 9.11
N PRO A 29 -10.22 14.54 7.97
CA PRO A 29 -11.56 13.96 7.95
C PRO A 29 -11.49 12.51 8.44
N LEU A 30 -12.58 12.03 9.03
CA LEU A 30 -12.68 10.77 9.79
C LEU A 30 -11.86 10.73 11.09
N VAL A 31 -10.64 11.28 11.10
CA VAL A 31 -9.77 11.29 12.28
C VAL A 31 -10.32 12.22 13.35
N ALA A 32 -10.64 13.47 12.99
CA ALA A 32 -11.24 14.46 13.89
C ALA A 32 -12.50 13.95 14.61
N PRO A 33 -13.55 13.47 13.89
CA PRO A 33 -14.75 12.95 14.54
C PRO A 33 -14.49 11.67 15.32
N ALA A 34 -13.52 10.83 14.92
CA ALA A 34 -13.15 9.65 15.70
C ALA A 34 -12.57 10.02 17.06
N TYR A 35 -11.62 10.96 17.11
CA TYR A 35 -11.05 11.44 18.37
C TYR A 35 -12.09 12.11 19.25
N ALA A 36 -12.94 12.98 18.69
CA ALA A 36 -14.00 13.63 19.44
C ALA A 36 -14.97 12.61 20.08
N GLU A 37 -15.30 11.54 19.37
CA GLU A 37 -16.15 10.47 19.90
C GLU A 37 -15.46 9.66 21.01
N VAL A 38 -14.15 9.42 20.90
CA VAL A 38 -13.37 8.77 21.97
C VAL A 38 -13.34 9.65 23.20
N ASP A 39 -13.06 10.95 23.05
CA ASP A 39 -12.98 11.90 24.16
C ASP A 39 -14.33 12.04 24.87
N ARG A 40 -15.43 11.97 24.12
CA ARG A 40 -16.79 11.99 24.67
C ARG A 40 -17.12 10.71 25.45
N LEU A 41 -16.71 9.54 24.97
CA LEU A 41 -17.02 8.25 25.59
C LEU A 41 -16.08 7.90 26.75
N TYR A 42 -14.83 8.35 26.67
CA TYR A 42 -13.76 8.00 27.60
C TYR A 42 -12.92 9.22 27.99
N PRO A 43 -13.46 10.18 28.77
CA PRO A 43 -12.79 11.46 29.05
C PRO A 43 -11.42 11.33 29.75
N ASP A 44 -11.24 10.29 30.57
CA ASP A 44 -10.03 10.05 31.37
C ASP A 44 -9.08 9.04 30.72
N THR A 45 -9.26 8.70 29.43
CA THR A 45 -8.40 7.73 28.75
C THR A 45 -6.99 8.29 28.52
N ASP A 46 -5.97 7.46 28.69
CA ASP A 46 -4.60 7.85 28.37
C ASP A 46 -4.39 8.04 26.86
N SER A 47 -3.40 8.85 26.48
CA SER A 47 -3.13 9.22 25.08
C SER A 47 -2.88 8.02 24.17
N TYR A 48 -2.19 7.00 24.67
CA TYR A 48 -1.90 5.80 23.89
C TYR A 48 -3.20 5.06 23.54
N ARG A 49 -4.05 4.78 24.53
CA ARG A 49 -5.36 4.13 24.31
C ARG A 49 -6.31 5.01 23.49
N ARG A 50 -6.29 6.33 23.73
CA ARG A 50 -7.04 7.32 22.97
C ARG A 50 -6.78 7.19 21.47
N ARG A 51 -5.50 7.25 21.08
CA ARG A 51 -5.04 7.10 19.70
C ARG A 51 -5.47 5.77 19.09
N HIS A 52 -5.23 4.67 19.80
CA HIS A 52 -5.58 3.34 19.30
C HIS A 52 -7.08 3.18 19.05
N GLU A 53 -7.92 3.65 19.97
CA GLU A 53 -9.37 3.56 19.80
C GLU A 53 -9.89 4.53 18.73
N ALA A 54 -9.32 5.73 18.60
CA ALA A 54 -9.70 6.68 17.55
C ALA A 54 -9.40 6.11 16.16
N LEU A 55 -8.19 5.59 15.93
CA LEU A 55 -7.84 4.98 14.65
C LEU A 55 -8.66 3.70 14.37
N ARG A 56 -8.95 2.90 15.40
CA ARG A 56 -9.89 1.77 15.28
C ARG A 56 -11.29 2.21 14.84
N ARG A 57 -11.76 3.38 15.26
CA ARG A 57 -13.05 3.95 14.82
C ARG A 57 -12.99 4.46 13.40
N VAL A 58 -11.88 5.05 12.95
CA VAL A 58 -11.67 5.42 11.54
C VAL A 58 -11.84 4.18 10.65
N PHE A 59 -11.20 3.07 11.01
CA PHE A 59 -11.39 1.79 10.34
C PHE A 59 -12.86 1.35 10.33
N GLY A 60 -13.54 1.43 11.48
CA GLY A 60 -14.96 1.09 11.60
C GLY A 60 -15.86 1.93 10.69
N MET A 61 -15.63 3.24 10.60
CA MET A 61 -16.39 4.14 9.73
C MET A 61 -16.24 3.77 8.24
N MET A 62 -15.02 3.45 7.80
CA MET A 62 -14.77 3.00 6.43
C MET A 62 -15.47 1.66 6.12
N VAL A 63 -15.40 0.70 7.05
CA VAL A 63 -16.06 -0.61 6.90
C VAL A 63 -17.58 -0.47 6.83
N SER A 64 -18.18 0.32 7.72
CA SER A 64 -19.63 0.55 7.72
C SER A 64 -20.07 1.21 6.41
N ASP A 65 -19.39 2.27 5.97
CA ASP A 65 -19.76 2.97 4.73
C ASP A 65 -19.69 2.07 3.50
N VAL A 66 -18.61 1.29 3.32
CA VAL A 66 -18.52 0.40 2.15
C VAL A 66 -19.62 -0.66 2.18
N ILE A 67 -19.97 -1.19 3.36
CA ILE A 67 -21.04 -2.20 3.47
C ILE A 67 -22.39 -1.58 3.13
N GLU A 68 -22.72 -0.43 3.72
CA GLU A 68 -24.01 0.24 3.53
C GLU A 68 -24.18 0.72 2.09
N THR A 69 -23.18 1.42 1.55
CA THR A 69 -23.19 1.92 0.18
C THR A 69 -23.30 0.76 -0.81
N SER A 70 -22.49 -0.29 -0.65
CA SER A 70 -22.49 -1.42 -1.57
C SER A 70 -23.79 -2.23 -1.49
N ARG A 71 -24.36 -2.40 -0.30
CA ARG A 71 -25.66 -3.05 -0.12
C ARG A 71 -26.77 -2.28 -0.84
N GLY A 72 -26.78 -0.95 -0.72
CA GLY A 72 -27.74 -0.10 -1.46
C GLY A 72 -27.61 -0.23 -2.98
N MET A 73 -26.37 -0.29 -3.49
CA MET A 73 -26.11 -0.49 -4.92
C MET A 73 -26.56 -1.87 -5.39
N LEU A 74 -26.27 -2.92 -4.64
CA LEU A 74 -26.67 -4.29 -4.98
C LEU A 74 -28.20 -4.43 -5.03
N ASN A 75 -28.91 -3.83 -4.06
CA ASN A 75 -30.37 -3.87 -4.01
C ASN A 75 -31.04 -3.14 -5.19
N THR A 76 -30.37 -2.18 -5.80
CA THR A 76 -30.94 -1.33 -6.87
C THR A 76 -30.41 -1.66 -8.27
N CYS A 77 -29.35 -2.48 -8.38
CA CYS A 77 -28.68 -2.72 -9.66
C CYS A 77 -29.38 -3.74 -10.57
N GLY A 78 -30.35 -4.50 -10.06
CA GLY A 78 -31.11 -5.49 -10.85
C GLY A 78 -30.33 -6.76 -11.23
N ALA A 79 -29.10 -6.93 -10.75
CA ALA A 79 -28.31 -8.15 -10.98
C ALA A 79 -28.87 -9.33 -10.19
N ALA A 80 -29.10 -10.46 -10.87
CA ALA A 80 -29.57 -11.70 -10.26
C ALA A 80 -28.47 -12.77 -10.17
N SER A 81 -27.33 -12.52 -10.81
CA SER A 81 -26.20 -13.45 -10.86
C SER A 81 -24.84 -12.72 -10.81
N ALA A 82 -23.78 -13.48 -10.52
CA ALA A 82 -22.42 -12.99 -10.62
C ALA A 82 -22.05 -12.59 -12.07
N ALA A 83 -22.68 -13.18 -13.09
CA ALA A 83 -22.48 -12.78 -14.48
C ALA A 83 -23.04 -11.38 -14.71
N ASP A 84 -24.22 -11.06 -14.18
CA ASP A 84 -24.82 -9.73 -14.32
C ASP A 84 -23.95 -8.66 -13.66
N ILE A 85 -23.38 -8.94 -12.48
CA ILE A 85 -22.44 -8.04 -11.80
C ILE A 85 -21.22 -7.75 -12.68
N ARG A 86 -20.66 -8.76 -13.35
CA ARG A 86 -19.51 -8.58 -14.26
C ARG A 86 -19.86 -7.73 -15.48
N HIS A 87 -21.10 -7.81 -15.97
CA HIS A 87 -21.57 -7.06 -17.14
C HIS A 87 -22.24 -5.73 -16.79
N LEU A 88 -22.35 -5.37 -15.50
CA LEU A 88 -23.04 -4.16 -15.04
C LEU A 88 -22.38 -2.85 -15.50
N GLY A 89 -21.11 -2.90 -15.96
CA GLY A 89 -20.37 -1.74 -16.46
C GLY A 89 -19.90 -0.76 -15.37
N ARG A 90 -20.11 -1.10 -14.09
CA ARG A 90 -19.69 -0.28 -12.93
C ARG A 90 -19.44 -1.15 -11.70
N PRO A 91 -18.51 -0.75 -10.81
CA PRO A 91 -18.30 -1.46 -9.55
C PRO A 91 -19.50 -1.28 -8.61
N VAL A 92 -19.85 -2.35 -7.90
CA VAL A 92 -20.91 -2.36 -6.86
C VAL A 92 -20.36 -2.40 -5.44
N ILE A 93 -19.08 -2.73 -5.28
CA ILE A 93 -18.38 -2.67 -3.99
C ILE A 93 -17.53 -1.40 -3.99
N ARG A 94 -18.01 -0.36 -3.30
CA ARG A 94 -17.30 0.93 -3.21
C ARG A 94 -17.77 1.74 -2.01
N PHE A 95 -16.95 2.71 -1.62
CA PHE A 95 -17.33 3.74 -0.66
C PHE A 95 -18.38 4.68 -1.23
N SER A 96 -19.08 5.39 -0.35
CA SER A 96 -19.86 6.56 -0.74
C SER A 96 -18.95 7.63 -1.33
N ASN A 97 -19.54 8.56 -2.09
CA ASN A 97 -18.80 9.69 -2.66
C ASN A 97 -18.15 10.55 -1.56
N GLN A 98 -18.82 10.72 -0.42
CA GLN A 98 -18.30 11.51 0.71
C GLN A 98 -17.10 10.82 1.35
N MET A 99 -17.23 9.54 1.73
CA MET A 99 -16.13 8.77 2.30
C MET A 99 -14.93 8.71 1.35
N TRP A 100 -15.16 8.63 0.03
CA TRP A 100 -14.07 8.68 -0.94
C TRP A 100 -13.33 10.02 -0.94
N GLN A 101 -14.04 11.14 -0.78
CA GLN A 101 -13.40 12.46 -0.64
C GLN A 101 -12.58 12.55 0.64
N ASP A 102 -13.11 12.04 1.75
CA ASP A 102 -12.43 12.01 3.03
C ASP A 102 -11.14 11.16 2.98
N ILE A 103 -11.23 9.95 2.41
CA ILE A 103 -10.06 9.08 2.17
C ILE A 103 -9.02 9.79 1.29
N ARG A 104 -9.44 10.52 0.24
CA ARG A 104 -8.51 11.27 -0.62
C ARG A 104 -7.73 12.34 0.15
N ALA A 105 -8.36 13.02 1.10
CA ALA A 105 -7.69 13.99 1.95
C ALA A 105 -6.64 13.33 2.86
N ILE A 106 -6.98 12.19 3.48
CA ILE A 106 -6.03 11.39 4.27
C ILE A 106 -4.85 10.94 3.41
N ARG A 107 -5.09 10.41 2.20
CA ARG A 107 -4.02 10.00 1.28
C ARG A 107 -3.12 11.15 0.87
N ALA A 108 -3.70 12.34 0.62
CA ALA A 108 -2.90 13.51 0.29
C ALA A 108 -1.97 13.91 1.45
N PHE A 109 -2.46 13.81 2.69
CA PHE A 109 -1.65 14.01 3.88
C PHE A 109 -0.54 12.96 4.00
N LEU A 110 -0.87 11.66 3.95
CA LEU A 110 0.10 10.57 4.04
C LEU A 110 1.16 10.67 2.93
N PHE A 111 0.76 11.03 1.71
CA PHE A 111 1.69 11.24 0.62
C PHE A 111 2.72 12.33 0.94
N LYS A 112 2.27 13.45 1.52
CA LYS A 112 3.17 14.56 1.86
C LYS A 112 4.05 14.25 3.09
N ARG A 113 3.48 13.67 4.14
CA ARG A 113 4.15 13.52 5.46
C ARG A 113 4.86 12.19 5.64
N MET A 114 4.35 11.11 5.04
CA MET A 114 4.92 9.76 5.15
C MET A 114 5.76 9.39 3.94
N TYR A 115 5.15 9.21 2.75
CA TYR A 115 5.87 8.65 1.60
C TYR A 115 6.94 9.58 1.02
N ARG A 116 6.86 10.88 1.33
CA ARG A 116 7.85 11.89 0.94
C ARG A 116 8.70 12.40 2.10
N ALA A 117 8.65 11.75 3.27
CA ALA A 117 9.55 12.06 4.36
C ALA A 117 11.01 11.94 3.89
N PRO A 118 11.94 12.82 4.33
CA PRO A 118 13.33 12.80 3.89
C PRO A 118 13.99 11.42 4.05
N SER A 119 13.84 10.78 5.20
CA SER A 119 14.39 9.44 5.48
C SER A 119 13.83 8.36 4.55
N VAL A 120 12.55 8.44 4.18
CA VAL A 120 11.90 7.52 3.23
C VAL A 120 12.43 7.75 1.81
N MET A 121 12.63 9.02 1.42
CA MET A 121 13.16 9.37 0.11
C MET A 121 14.62 8.95 -0.05
N GLU A 122 15.45 9.12 0.99
CA GLU A 122 16.83 8.63 1.02
C GLU A 122 16.87 7.11 0.80
N LYS A 123 16.06 6.36 1.56
CA LYS A 123 15.99 4.90 1.41
C LYS A 123 15.48 4.47 0.05
N ARG A 124 14.53 5.21 -0.52
CA ARG A 124 14.02 4.98 -1.87
C ARG A 124 15.13 5.15 -2.91
N THR A 125 15.92 6.21 -2.83
CA THR A 125 17.05 6.43 -3.75
C THR A 125 18.06 5.28 -3.66
N GLU A 126 18.40 4.83 -2.45
CA GLU A 126 19.30 3.70 -2.22
C GLU A 126 18.78 2.40 -2.87
N VAL A 127 17.53 2.02 -2.62
CA VAL A 127 16.92 0.80 -3.18
C VAL A 127 16.75 0.90 -4.68
N THR A 128 16.38 2.07 -5.22
CA THR A 128 16.27 2.29 -6.66
C THR A 128 17.61 2.01 -7.34
N LYS A 129 18.72 2.53 -6.80
CA LYS A 129 20.05 2.28 -7.35
C LYS A 129 20.39 0.78 -7.39
N ILE A 130 20.05 0.04 -6.34
CA ILE A 130 20.28 -1.41 -6.30
C ILE A 130 19.61 -2.13 -7.47
N VAL A 131 18.34 -1.81 -7.74
CA VAL A 131 17.60 -2.42 -8.85
C VAL A 131 18.15 -1.95 -10.21
N GLU A 132 18.48 -0.67 -10.33
CA GLU A 132 19.08 -0.08 -11.54
C GLU A 132 20.45 -0.66 -11.88
N ASP A 133 21.23 -1.08 -10.87
CA ASP A 133 22.52 -1.73 -11.10
C ASP A 133 22.37 -3.25 -11.38
N LEU A 134 21.50 -3.95 -10.63
CA LEU A 134 21.33 -5.40 -10.78
C LEU A 134 20.67 -5.80 -12.10
N PHE A 135 19.68 -5.04 -12.57
CA PHE A 135 18.97 -5.36 -13.81
C PHE A 135 19.88 -5.47 -15.05
N PRO A 136 20.67 -4.44 -15.42
CA PRO A 136 21.57 -4.53 -16.57
C PRO A 136 22.64 -5.60 -16.36
N LEU A 137 23.16 -5.77 -15.13
CA LEU A 137 24.17 -6.78 -14.83
C LEU A 137 23.69 -8.19 -15.20
N PHE A 138 22.49 -8.58 -14.76
CA PHE A 138 21.92 -9.90 -15.08
C PHE A 138 21.45 -10.01 -16.53
N LEU A 139 21.01 -8.90 -17.14
CA LEU A 139 20.62 -8.88 -18.54
C LEU A 139 21.82 -9.13 -19.47
N GLU A 140 23.00 -8.62 -19.10
CA GLU A 140 24.23 -8.79 -19.86
C GLU A 140 24.98 -10.08 -19.50
N ASN A 141 24.83 -10.55 -18.25
CA ASN A 141 25.51 -11.74 -17.74
C ASN A 141 24.52 -12.71 -17.08
N PRO A 142 23.66 -13.40 -17.84
CA PRO A 142 22.65 -14.30 -17.26
C PRO A 142 23.23 -15.43 -16.41
N ASP A 143 24.48 -15.84 -16.66
CA ASP A 143 25.17 -16.87 -15.87
C ASP A 143 25.48 -16.44 -14.43
N MET A 144 25.38 -15.15 -14.11
CA MET A 144 25.49 -14.65 -12.74
C MET A 144 24.23 -14.89 -11.90
N LEU A 145 23.11 -15.24 -12.55
CA LEU A 145 21.89 -15.62 -11.86
C LEU A 145 22.07 -16.97 -11.14
N PRO A 146 21.26 -17.27 -10.11
CA PRO A 146 21.23 -18.60 -9.51
C PRO A 146 21.02 -19.68 -10.58
N ARG A 147 21.69 -20.82 -10.43
CA ARG A 147 21.77 -21.87 -11.47
C ARG A 147 20.44 -22.31 -12.06
N HIS A 148 19.37 -22.34 -11.26
CA HIS A 148 18.04 -22.73 -11.77
C HIS A 148 17.44 -21.66 -12.68
N TRP A 149 17.65 -20.37 -12.39
CA TRP A 149 17.24 -19.26 -13.25
C TRP A 149 18.06 -19.21 -14.53
N ALA A 150 19.39 -19.32 -14.42
CA ALA A 150 20.28 -19.33 -15.58
C ALA A 150 19.90 -20.45 -16.57
N ARG A 151 19.62 -21.66 -16.07
CA ARG A 151 19.14 -22.78 -16.89
C ARG A 151 17.79 -22.53 -17.55
N GLN A 152 16.84 -21.96 -16.81
CA GLN A 152 15.53 -21.61 -17.37
C GLN A 152 15.66 -20.59 -18.49
N ILE A 153 16.52 -19.58 -18.31
CA ILE A 153 16.81 -18.56 -19.31
C ILE A 153 17.44 -19.18 -20.54
N GLU A 154 18.47 -20.02 -20.37
CA GLU A 154 19.12 -20.73 -21.49
C GLU A 154 18.11 -21.54 -22.31
N GLN A 155 17.11 -22.14 -21.65
CA GLN A 155 16.09 -22.97 -22.30
C GLN A 155 14.94 -22.17 -22.95
N ALA A 156 14.58 -21.01 -22.39
CA ALA A 156 13.33 -20.32 -22.71
C ALA A 156 13.53 -18.93 -23.35
N ALA A 157 14.66 -18.27 -23.14
CA ALA A 157 14.88 -16.92 -23.67
C ALA A 157 15.23 -16.98 -25.16
N GLN A 158 14.22 -16.73 -26.00
CA GLN A 158 14.36 -16.73 -27.46
C GLN A 158 14.83 -15.37 -28.01
N ASP A 159 14.61 -14.30 -27.26
CA ASP A 159 15.02 -12.94 -27.60
C ASP A 159 15.34 -12.11 -26.34
N ARG A 160 15.86 -10.90 -26.56
CA ARG A 160 16.26 -9.98 -25.49
C ARG A 160 15.06 -9.53 -24.64
N THR A 161 13.86 -9.48 -25.21
CA THR A 161 12.64 -9.08 -24.50
C THR A 161 12.22 -10.15 -23.49
N THR A 162 12.27 -11.41 -23.88
CA THR A 162 11.96 -12.57 -23.05
C THR A 162 12.99 -12.71 -21.94
N LEU A 163 14.28 -12.54 -22.27
CA LEU A 163 15.35 -12.48 -21.27
C LEU A 163 15.10 -11.37 -20.24
N ALA A 164 14.82 -10.15 -20.70
CA ALA A 164 14.54 -9.01 -19.82
C ALA A 164 13.34 -9.27 -18.89
N ARG A 165 12.28 -9.94 -19.39
CA ARG A 165 11.13 -10.33 -18.56
C ARG A 165 11.55 -11.31 -17.46
N MET A 166 12.32 -12.35 -17.80
CA MET A 166 12.78 -13.35 -16.83
C MET A 166 13.72 -12.75 -15.78
N VAL A 167 14.59 -11.81 -16.17
CA VAL A 167 15.43 -11.05 -15.24
C VAL A 167 14.56 -10.18 -14.32
N CYS A 168 13.54 -9.50 -14.85
CA CYS A 168 12.56 -8.76 -14.04
C CYS A 168 11.87 -9.67 -13.02
N ASP A 169 11.44 -10.87 -13.42
CA ASP A 169 10.74 -11.81 -12.55
C ASP A 169 11.65 -12.29 -11.40
N TYR A 170 12.93 -12.52 -11.69
CA TYR A 170 13.92 -12.86 -10.65
C TYR A 170 14.11 -11.71 -9.66
N ILE A 171 14.33 -10.48 -10.15
CA ILE A 171 14.54 -9.30 -9.30
C ILE A 171 13.29 -9.00 -8.46
N ALA A 172 12.10 -9.06 -9.07
CA ALA A 172 10.84 -8.85 -8.37
C ALA A 172 10.55 -9.93 -7.31
N GLY A 173 11.15 -11.12 -7.45
CA GLY A 173 11.07 -12.20 -6.46
C GLY A 173 12.05 -12.05 -5.29
N MET A 174 12.95 -11.06 -5.31
CA MET A 174 13.89 -10.84 -4.21
C MET A 174 13.20 -10.21 -2.99
N THR A 175 13.65 -10.59 -1.80
CA THR A 175 13.41 -9.77 -0.60
C THR A 175 14.42 -8.63 -0.55
N ASP A 176 14.07 -7.50 0.08
CA ASP A 176 14.98 -6.36 0.25
C ASP A 176 16.35 -6.79 0.77
N ARG A 177 16.39 -7.56 1.87
CA ARG A 177 17.64 -8.05 2.47
C ARG A 177 18.49 -8.85 1.50
N TYR A 178 17.85 -9.66 0.65
CA TYR A 178 18.55 -10.43 -0.36
C TYR A 178 19.09 -9.53 -1.47
N ALA A 179 18.29 -8.59 -1.98
CA ALA A 179 18.73 -7.62 -2.99
C ALA A 179 19.94 -6.79 -2.51
N TYR A 180 19.92 -6.33 -1.26
CA TYR A 180 21.07 -5.66 -0.63
C TYR A 180 22.32 -6.53 -0.61
N SER A 181 22.19 -7.76 -0.11
CA SER A 181 23.31 -8.70 -0.01
C SER A 181 23.87 -9.05 -1.38
N GLU A 182 23.00 -9.21 -2.37
CA GLU A 182 23.39 -9.64 -3.72
C GLU A 182 24.05 -8.51 -4.49
N HIS A 183 23.54 -7.28 -4.37
CA HIS A 183 24.16 -6.07 -4.90
C HIS A 183 25.56 -5.85 -4.30
N ALA A 184 25.70 -5.95 -2.97
CA ALA A 184 26.99 -5.84 -2.31
C ALA A 184 27.98 -6.94 -2.72
N ARG A 185 27.51 -8.16 -3.02
CA ARG A 185 28.35 -9.28 -3.46
C ARG A 185 28.85 -9.12 -4.90
N LEU A 186 28.03 -8.57 -5.78
CA LEU A 186 28.27 -8.53 -7.22
C LEU A 186 28.90 -7.23 -7.70
N ILE A 187 28.60 -6.11 -7.03
CA ILE A 187 28.97 -4.76 -7.45
C ILE A 187 29.79 -4.03 -6.37
N GLY A 188 29.61 -4.41 -5.10
CA GLY A 188 30.25 -3.79 -3.93
C GLY A 188 31.69 -4.22 -3.68
#